data_AF-A0A852J742-F1
#
_entry.id   AF-A0A852J742-F1
#
_cell.length_a   1.000
_cell.length_b   1.000
_cell.length_c   1.000
_cell.angle_alpha   90.00
_cell.angle_beta   90.00
_cell.angle_gamma   90.00
#
_symmetry.space_group_name_H-M   'P 1'
#
loop_
_entity.id
_entity.type
_entity.pdbx_description
1 polymer ?
#
loop_
_entity_poly.entity_id
_entity_poly.type
_entity_poly.pdbx_seq_one_letter_code
_entity_poly.pdbx_strand_id
1 'polypeptide(L)'
;DWEQRQEEDTLLIERMLLLVRNVLHVPADPTEEQGVDGDASLHDRVLWALHLSGLDDLLKFLASCPAEQQWALHVLEIISLMFRDQSPEELAALGQGQAAAEHREDTRELAALRQRELAERRGRALQRPSR
;
A
#
# COMPACT_ATOMS: atom_id res chain seq x y z
N ASP A 1 -14.98 14.69 -23.03
CA ASP A 1 -16.15 14.02 -23.65
C ASP A 1 -16.99 13.23 -22.64
N TRP A 2 -17.20 13.77 -21.43
CA TRP A 2 -18.25 13.25 -20.52
C TRP A 2 -19.66 13.58 -21.04
N GLU A 3 -19.80 14.69 -21.78
CA GLU A 3 -21.07 15.12 -22.39
C GLU A 3 -21.57 14.18 -23.50
N GLN A 4 -20.69 13.35 -24.06
CA GLN A 4 -21.04 12.37 -25.10
C GLN A 4 -21.33 10.97 -24.54
N ARG A 5 -21.15 10.77 -23.23
CA ARG A 5 -21.32 9.47 -22.58
C ARG A 5 -22.80 9.08 -22.64
N GLN A 6 -23.10 7.88 -23.14
CA GLN A 6 -24.47 7.41 -23.21
C GLN A 6 -25.01 7.13 -21.80
N GLU A 7 -26.34 7.16 -21.65
CA GLU A 7 -26.98 6.82 -20.38
C GLU A 7 -26.63 5.39 -19.94
N GLU A 8 -26.57 4.46 -20.90
CA GLU A 8 -26.18 3.06 -20.65
C GLU A 8 -24.76 2.95 -20.06
N ASP A 9 -23.78 3.69 -20.61
CA ASP A 9 -22.41 3.71 -20.10
C ASP A 9 -22.36 4.29 -18.69
N THR A 10 -23.17 5.31 -18.42
CA THR A 10 -23.28 5.94 -17.10
C THR A 10 -23.82 4.94 -16.07
N LEU A 11 -24.90 4.24 -16.40
CA LEU A 11 -25.47 3.19 -15.58
C LEU A 11 -24.51 2.01 -15.38
N LEU A 12 -23.70 1.68 -16.39
CA LEU A 12 -22.71 0.62 -16.29
C LEU A 12 -21.60 0.99 -15.29
N ILE A 13 -21.09 2.23 -15.35
CA ILE A 13 -20.10 2.73 -14.38
C ILE A 13 -20.69 2.71 -12.97
N GLU A 14 -21.92 3.20 -12.79
CA GLU A 14 -22.59 3.18 -11.48
C GLU A 14 -22.70 1.77 -10.91
N ARG A 15 -23.13 0.80 -11.73
CA ARG A 15 -23.24 -0.61 -11.32
C ARG A 15 -21.89 -1.23 -10.97
N MET A 16 -20.83 -0.88 -11.69
CA MET A 16 -19.47 -1.33 -11.36
C MET A 16 -19.03 -0.79 -10.00
N LEU A 17 -19.25 0.50 -9.74
CA LEU A 17 -18.94 1.11 -8.44
C LEU A 17 -19.75 0.50 -7.30
N LEU A 18 -21.06 0.28 -7.50
CA LEU A 18 -21.92 -0.40 -6.53
C LEU A 18 -21.46 -1.83 -6.23
N LEU A 19 -21.03 -2.57 -7.25
CA LEU A 19 -20.50 -3.92 -7.06
C LEU A 19 -19.24 -3.91 -6.20
N VAL A 20 -18.29 -3.02 -6.50
CA VAL A 20 -17.06 -2.86 -5.71
C VAL A 20 -17.40 -2.49 -4.26
N ARG A 21 -18.30 -1.51 -4.07
CA ARG A 21 -18.77 -1.10 -2.74
C ARG A 21 -19.39 -2.29 -2.00
N ASN A 22 -20.23 -3.08 -2.65
CA ASN A 22 -20.90 -4.22 -2.02
C ASN A 22 -19.92 -5.32 -1.62
N VAL A 23 -18.92 -5.62 -2.46
CA VAL A 23 -17.86 -6.59 -2.14
C VAL A 23 -17.08 -6.14 -0.91
N LEU A 24 -16.68 -4.87 -0.85
CA LEU A 24 -15.97 -4.30 0.31
C LEU A 24 -16.86 -4.18 1.56
N HIS A 25 -18.17 -4.09 1.40
CA HIS A 25 -19.11 -3.95 2.52
C HIS A 25 -19.39 -5.28 3.23
N VAL A 26 -19.06 -6.43 2.62
CA VAL A 26 -19.29 -7.73 3.27
C VAL A 26 -18.53 -7.76 4.61
N PRO A 27 -19.22 -8.00 5.73
CA PRO A 27 -18.57 -8.10 7.03
C PRO A 27 -17.76 -9.39 7.12
N ALA A 28 -16.67 -9.36 7.88
CA ALA A 28 -15.91 -10.55 8.19
C ALA A 28 -16.78 -11.56 8.96
N ASP A 29 -16.70 -12.84 8.63
CA ASP A 29 -17.30 -13.93 9.39
C ASP A 29 -16.22 -14.60 10.26
N PRO A 30 -16.22 -14.41 11.59
CA PRO A 30 -15.20 -14.98 12.49
C PRO A 30 -15.16 -16.52 12.50
N THR A 31 -16.21 -17.18 12.01
CA THR A 31 -16.28 -18.65 11.94
C THR A 31 -15.69 -19.20 10.65
N GLU A 32 -15.80 -18.46 9.55
CA GLU A 32 -15.24 -18.86 8.24
C GLU A 32 -13.80 -18.34 8.05
N GLU A 33 -13.42 -17.23 8.70
CA GLU A 33 -12.08 -16.62 8.61
C GLU A 33 -11.06 -17.21 9.62
N GLN A 34 -11.30 -18.43 10.12
CA GLN A 34 -10.32 -19.19 10.90
C GLN A 34 -9.22 -19.77 10.00
N GLY A 35 -8.43 -18.88 9.40
CA GLY A 35 -7.17 -19.24 8.76
C GLY A 35 -6.15 -19.74 9.79
N VAL A 36 -5.15 -20.48 9.33
CA VAL A 36 -3.96 -20.79 10.13
C VAL A 36 -3.30 -19.48 10.55
N ASP A 37 -2.89 -19.34 11.81
CA ASP A 37 -2.24 -18.14 12.35
C ASP A 37 -1.20 -17.57 11.36
N GLY A 38 -1.47 -16.38 10.81
CA GLY A 38 -0.53 -15.64 9.95
C GLY A 38 -1.02 -15.30 8.53
N ASP A 39 -2.18 -15.77 8.10
CA ASP A 39 -2.73 -15.42 6.78
C ASP A 39 -3.41 -14.03 6.78
N ALA A 40 -3.21 -13.24 5.71
CA ALA A 40 -3.86 -11.95 5.54
C ALA A 40 -5.40 -12.10 5.55
N SER A 41 -6.10 -11.13 6.16
CA SER A 41 -7.56 -11.13 6.27
C SER A 41 -8.24 -11.18 4.89
N LEU A 42 -9.50 -11.60 4.82
CA LEU A 42 -10.25 -11.57 3.56
C LEU A 42 -10.31 -10.14 2.99
N HIS A 43 -10.50 -9.16 3.87
CA HIS A 43 -10.48 -7.74 3.52
C HIS A 43 -9.16 -7.33 2.86
N ASP A 44 -8.02 -7.68 3.47
CA ASP A 44 -6.70 -7.35 2.93
C ASP A 44 -6.44 -8.01 1.57
N ARG A 45 -6.92 -9.25 1.38
CA ARG A 45 -6.83 -9.94 0.07
C ARG A 45 -7.63 -9.20 -1.00
N VAL A 46 -8.81 -8.69 -0.65
CA VAL A 46 -9.61 -7.85 -1.56
C VAL A 46 -8.86 -6.56 -1.88
N LEU A 47 -8.33 -5.84 -0.88
CA LEU A 47 -7.54 -4.63 -1.10
C LEU A 47 -6.35 -4.88 -2.02
N TRP A 48 -5.64 -5.99 -1.82
CA TRP A 48 -4.53 -6.40 -2.67
C TRP A 48 -4.97 -6.66 -4.11
N ALA A 49 -6.10 -7.33 -4.32
CA ALA A 49 -6.66 -7.55 -5.65
C ALA A 49 -7.06 -6.24 -6.34
N LEU A 50 -7.66 -5.29 -5.61
CA LEU A 50 -8.00 -3.97 -6.13
C LEU A 50 -6.75 -3.22 -6.58
N HIS A 51 -5.69 -3.25 -5.77
CA HIS A 51 -4.41 -2.64 -6.11
C HIS A 51 -3.76 -3.29 -7.35
N LEU A 52 -3.70 -4.62 -7.42
CA LEU A 52 -3.13 -5.33 -8.58
C LEU A 52 -3.92 -5.06 -9.88
N SER A 53 -5.22 -4.81 -9.78
CA SER A 53 -6.06 -4.46 -10.93
C SER A 53 -5.89 -3.01 -11.40
N GLY A 54 -5.22 -2.15 -10.62
CA GLY A 54 -5.12 -0.71 -10.86
C GLY A 54 -6.40 0.08 -10.55
N LEU A 55 -7.37 -0.54 -9.87
CA LEU A 55 -8.62 0.13 -9.51
C LEU A 55 -8.40 1.27 -8.52
N ASP A 56 -7.41 1.18 -7.64
CA ASP A 56 -7.08 2.24 -6.69
C ASP A 56 -6.65 3.53 -7.41
N ASP A 57 -5.92 3.43 -8.52
CA ASP A 57 -5.57 4.58 -9.35
C ASP A 57 -6.79 5.18 -10.08
N LEU A 58 -7.73 4.34 -10.52
CA LEU A 58 -9.00 4.81 -11.08
C LEU A 58 -9.87 5.52 -10.03
N LEU A 59 -9.94 5.00 -8.80
CA LEU A 59 -10.65 5.64 -7.69
C LEU A 59 -10.01 6.97 -7.32
N LYS A 60 -8.67 7.08 -7.29
CA LYS A 60 -7.94 8.35 -7.12
C LYS A 60 -8.29 9.33 -8.25
N PHE A 61 -8.33 8.88 -9.49
CA PHE A 61 -8.75 9.71 -10.63
C PHE A 61 -10.18 10.23 -10.44
N LEU A 62 -11.15 9.35 -10.17
CA LEU A 62 -12.55 9.74 -9.97
C LEU A 62 -12.73 10.71 -8.79
N ALA A 63 -12.01 10.52 -7.69
CA ALA A 63 -12.03 11.43 -6.55
C ALA A 63 -11.46 12.82 -6.85
N SER A 64 -10.49 12.90 -7.77
CA SER A 64 -9.76 14.14 -8.08
C SER A 64 -10.31 14.90 -9.29
N CYS A 65 -11.18 14.28 -10.09
CA CYS A 65 -11.67 14.84 -11.34
C CYS A 65 -13.02 15.57 -11.15
N PRO A 66 -13.09 16.91 -11.33
CA PRO A 66 -14.36 17.65 -11.20
C PRO A 66 -15.45 17.20 -12.17
N ALA A 67 -15.06 16.70 -13.35
CA ALA A 67 -16.00 16.20 -14.36
C ALA A 67 -16.70 14.88 -13.96
N GLU A 68 -16.17 14.16 -12.97
CA GLU A 68 -16.70 12.88 -12.50
C GLU A 68 -17.37 13.01 -11.11
N GLN A 69 -17.67 14.24 -10.69
CA GLN A 69 -18.23 14.54 -9.36
C GLN A 69 -19.55 13.79 -9.07
N GLN A 70 -20.30 13.38 -10.09
CA GLN A 70 -21.49 12.55 -9.93
C GLN A 70 -21.22 11.21 -9.20
N TRP A 71 -19.98 10.73 -9.22
CA TRP A 71 -19.57 9.50 -8.54
C TRP A 71 -18.99 9.73 -7.14
N ALA A 72 -18.92 10.98 -6.67
CA ALA A 72 -18.20 11.33 -5.44
C ALA A 72 -18.65 10.53 -4.21
N LEU A 73 -19.96 10.28 -4.06
CA LEU A 73 -20.49 9.50 -2.93
C LEU A 73 -20.12 8.02 -3.03
N HIS A 74 -20.20 7.42 -4.21
CA HIS A 74 -19.77 6.04 -4.44
C HIS A 74 -18.28 5.86 -4.11
N VAL A 75 -17.45 6.79 -4.59
CA VAL A 75 -16.00 6.77 -4.35
C VAL A 75 -15.69 6.97 -2.87
N LEU A 76 -16.40 7.88 -2.19
CA LEU A 76 -16.25 8.10 -0.76
C LEU A 76 -16.58 6.83 0.04
N GLU A 77 -17.72 6.18 -0.24
CA GLU A 77 -18.11 4.93 0.43
C GLU A 77 -17.08 3.82 0.21
N ILE A 78 -16.60 3.66 -1.03
CA ILE A 78 -15.57 2.67 -1.36
C ILE A 78 -14.29 2.94 -0.56
N ILE A 79 -13.78 4.19 -0.57
CA ILE A 79 -12.57 4.55 0.17
C ILE A 79 -12.78 4.34 1.68
N SER A 80 -13.91 4.75 2.25
CA SER A 80 -14.22 4.51 3.66
C SER A 80 -14.22 3.02 4.01
N LEU A 81 -14.77 2.17 3.14
CA LEU A 81 -14.74 0.73 3.34
C LEU A 81 -13.34 0.14 3.18
N MET A 82 -12.52 0.66 2.26
CA MET A 82 -11.13 0.22 2.10
C MET A 82 -10.34 0.39 3.40
N PHE A 83 -10.57 1.49 4.13
CA PHE A 83 -9.87 1.82 5.38
C PHE A 83 -10.63 1.42 6.66
N ARG A 84 -11.72 0.64 6.57
CA ARG A 84 -12.61 0.37 7.72
C ARG A 84 -11.92 -0.29 8.93
N ASP A 85 -10.88 -1.09 8.66
CA ASP A 85 -10.16 -1.87 9.67
C ASP A 85 -8.80 -1.22 10.05
N GLN A 86 -8.59 0.05 9.72
CA GLN A 86 -7.31 0.74 9.90
C GLN A 86 -7.41 1.93 10.87
N SER A 87 -6.42 2.08 11.74
CA SER A 87 -6.21 3.32 12.49
C SER A 87 -5.42 4.34 11.63
N PRO A 88 -5.92 5.59 11.49
CA PRO A 88 -5.18 6.65 10.82
C PRO A 88 -3.80 6.92 11.45
N GLU A 89 -3.70 6.85 12.77
CA GLU A 89 -2.46 7.06 13.52
C GLU A 89 -1.44 5.95 13.24
N GLU A 90 -1.88 4.69 13.24
CA GLU A 90 -1.02 3.54 12.95
C GLU A 90 -0.54 3.56 11.50
N LEU A 91 -1.43 3.84 10.54
CA LEU A 91 -1.08 3.99 9.12
C LEU A 91 -0.06 5.11 8.91
N ALA A 92 -0.23 6.26 9.55
CA ALA A 92 0.71 7.38 9.46
C ALA A 92 2.07 7.03 10.07
N ALA A 93 2.09 6.28 11.17
CA ALA A 93 3.32 5.84 11.83
C ALA A 93 4.13 4.85 10.99
N LEU A 94 3.46 3.90 10.31
CA LEU A 94 4.10 2.95 9.40
C LEU A 94 4.89 3.64 8.29
N GLY A 95 4.35 4.75 7.74
CA GLY A 95 5.02 5.53 6.71
C GLY A 95 6.22 6.36 7.20
N GLN A 96 6.37 6.60 8.50
CA GLN A 96 7.39 7.51 9.06
C GLN A 96 8.54 6.78 9.78
N GLY A 97 8.31 5.57 10.30
CA GLY A 97 9.20 4.93 11.26
C GLY A 97 10.20 3.93 10.68
N GLN A 98 9.72 2.95 9.90
CA GLN A 98 10.52 1.74 9.61
C GLN A 98 11.63 2.00 8.59
N ALA A 99 11.32 2.59 7.43
CA ALA A 99 12.32 2.80 6.39
C ALA A 99 13.47 3.74 6.82
N ALA A 100 13.18 4.78 7.61
CA ALA A 100 14.20 5.71 8.06
C ALA A 100 15.06 5.15 9.22
N ALA A 101 14.47 4.31 10.09
CA ALA A 101 15.20 3.64 11.17
C ALA A 101 16.05 2.49 10.62
N GLU A 102 15.49 1.60 9.79
CA GLU A 102 16.20 0.51 9.12
C GLU A 102 17.34 1.06 8.26
N HIS A 103 17.09 2.10 7.46
CA HIS A 103 18.16 2.71 6.66
C HIS A 103 19.29 3.31 7.53
N ARG A 104 18.98 3.85 8.71
CA ARG A 104 20.00 4.34 9.65
C ARG A 104 20.79 3.21 10.30
N GLU A 105 20.16 2.09 10.57
CA GLU A 105 20.79 0.92 11.14
C GLU A 105 21.70 0.24 10.11
N ASP A 106 21.20 0.02 8.89
CA ASP A 106 21.97 -0.51 7.76
C ASP A 106 23.20 0.36 7.44
N THR A 107 23.04 1.68 7.41
CA THR A 107 24.15 2.61 7.15
C THR A 107 25.20 2.59 8.27
N ARG A 108 24.79 2.36 9.53
CA ARG A 108 25.73 2.19 10.66
C ARG A 108 26.49 0.88 10.55
N GLU A 109 25.81 -0.23 10.23
CA GLU A 109 26.46 -1.53 10.04
C GLU A 109 27.47 -1.49 8.88
N LEU A 110 27.09 -0.92 7.75
CA LEU A 110 27.99 -0.74 6.60
C LEU A 110 29.21 0.13 6.94
N ALA A 111 29.04 1.19 7.72
CA ALA A 111 30.15 2.02 8.18
C ALA A 111 31.11 1.25 9.10
N ALA A 112 30.58 0.43 10.01
CA ALA A 112 31.36 -0.41 10.92
C ALA A 112 32.16 -1.48 10.15
N LEU A 113 31.55 -2.13 9.16
CA LEU A 113 32.23 -3.10 8.29
C LEU A 113 33.37 -2.44 7.50
N ARG A 114 33.12 -1.28 6.89
CA ARG A 114 34.15 -0.53 6.15
C ARG A 114 35.35 -0.15 7.03
N GLN A 115 35.11 0.25 8.28
CA GLN A 115 36.19 0.56 9.21
C GLN A 115 37.05 -0.66 9.56
N ARG A 116 36.41 -1.83 9.76
CA ARG A 116 37.13 -3.09 9.99
C ARG A 116 38.01 -3.47 8.79
N GLU A 117 37.47 -3.40 7.57
CA GLU A 117 38.24 -3.69 6.36
C GLU A 117 39.45 -2.75 6.19
N LEU A 118 39.29 -1.46 6.46
CA LEU A 118 40.38 -0.49 6.39
C LEU A 118 41.46 -0.76 7.44
N ALA A 119 41.07 -1.14 8.66
CA ALA A 119 42.01 -1.52 9.71
C ALA A 119 42.79 -2.78 9.34
N GLU A 120 42.12 -3.80 8.81
CA GLU A 120 42.76 -5.02 8.32
C GLU A 120 43.71 -4.75 7.15
N ARG A 121 43.31 -3.92 6.18
CA ARG A 121 44.17 -3.51 5.06
C ARG A 121 45.42 -2.79 5.52
N ARG A 122 45.30 -1.88 6.50
CA ARG A 122 46.46 -1.19 7.10
C ARG A 122 47.38 -2.17 7.85
N GLY A 123 46.81 -3.08 8.63
CA GLY A 123 47.56 -4.13 9.31
C GLY A 123 48.34 -5.02 8.34
N ARG A 124 47.72 -5.43 7.24
CA ARG A 124 48.37 -6.22 6.17
C ARG A 124 49.46 -5.43 5.44
N ALA A 125 49.28 -4.12 5.24
CA ALA A 125 50.29 -3.26 4.61
C ALA A 125 51.54 -3.09 5.49
N LEU A 126 51.36 -3.00 6.81
CA LEU A 126 52.46 -2.89 7.79
C LEU A 126 53.26 -4.20 7.95
N GLN A 127 52.65 -5.35 7.66
CA GLN A 127 53.31 -6.66 7.73
C GLN A 127 54.05 -7.05 6.43
N ARG A 128 53.96 -6.23 5.36
CA ARG A 128 54.73 -6.47 4.14
C ARG A 128 56.15 -5.92 4.31
N PRO A 129 57.21 -6.76 4.22
CA PRO A 129 58.58 -6.28 4.36
C PRO A 129 58.94 -5.38 3.16
N SER A 130 59.55 -4.23 3.44
CA SER A 130 60.11 -3.35 2.42
C SER A 130 61.24 -4.10 1.71
N ARG A 131 61.08 -4.31 0.40
CA ARG A 131 62.14 -4.84 -0.47
C ARG A 131 63.17 -3.76 -0.77
#